data_AF-A0A1W9JBC2-F1
#
_entry.id   AF-A0A1W9JBC2-F1
#
_cell.length_a   1.000
_cell.length_b   1.000
_cell.length_c   1.000
_cell.angle_alpha   90.00
_cell.angle_beta   90.00
_cell.angle_gamma   90.00
#
_symmetry.space_group_name_H-M   'P 1'
#
loop_
_entity.id
_entity.type
_entity.pdbx_description
1 polymer ?
#
loop_
_entity_poly.entity_id
_entity_poly.type
_entity_poly.pdbx_seq_one_letter_code
_entity_poly.pdbx_strand_id
1 'polypeptide(L)'
;MKFVNILLGIALLGFSAVSSATTCNDATRVQQNKVTIFNFTDVNNQTFINPSPLVTCFSSDNVAPQAAEDIGNYMEQVFDLDFDLNLLQQANITTQNEGQGSDLFTISGLAAFNYLALHYGSNELFFQFSTPITGFTLTNLTNGLSNYRTYTGGVNAVPLPAAGWLFGSVLIGLMGLRRKMH
;
A
#
# COMPACT_ATOMS: atom_id res chain seq x y z
N MET A 1 -1.05 34.24 56.91
CA MET A 1 0.10 33.53 56.32
C MET A 1 -0.39 32.67 55.16
N LYS A 2 0.15 32.97 53.97
CA LYS A 2 0.34 32.12 52.76
C LYS A 2 -0.86 31.35 52.18
N PHE A 3 -1.43 31.95 51.14
CA PHE A 3 -2.14 31.28 50.04
C PHE A 3 -1.15 30.37 49.28
N VAL A 4 -1.53 29.12 49.05
CA VAL A 4 -0.81 28.21 48.14
C VAL A 4 -1.66 28.04 46.89
N ASN A 5 -1.20 28.66 45.81
CA ASN A 5 -1.68 28.45 44.45
C ASN A 5 -1.31 27.03 44.02
N ILE A 6 -2.29 26.21 43.67
CA ILE A 6 -2.06 24.95 42.94
C ILE A 6 -2.28 25.27 41.46
N LEU A 7 -1.15 25.46 40.77
CA LEU A 7 -1.06 25.62 39.33
C LEU A 7 -1.36 24.24 38.69
N LEU A 8 -2.51 24.13 38.01
CA LEU A 8 -2.89 22.93 37.29
C LEU A 8 -2.07 22.87 35.99
N GLY A 9 -1.05 22.02 35.96
CA GLY A 9 -0.23 21.76 34.78
C GLY A 9 -1.02 21.00 33.73
N ILE A 10 -1.32 21.65 32.61
CA ILE A 10 -1.83 21.00 31.41
C ILE A 10 -0.67 20.19 30.81
N ALA A 11 -0.70 18.87 31.01
CA ALA A 11 0.19 17.96 30.30
C ALA A 11 -0.29 17.86 28.85
N LEU A 12 0.34 18.63 27.96
CA LEU A 12 0.26 18.42 26.52
C LEU A 12 0.92 17.06 26.22
N LEU A 13 0.12 16.02 26.04
CA LEU A 13 0.56 14.79 25.38
C LEU A 13 0.69 15.11 23.89
N GLY A 14 1.83 15.69 23.53
CA GLY A 14 2.27 15.74 22.14
C GLY A 14 2.53 14.31 21.68
N PHE A 15 1.60 13.74 20.93
CA PHE A 15 1.89 12.57 20.12
C PHE A 15 2.92 13.02 19.09
N SER A 16 4.17 12.64 19.32
CA SER A 16 5.23 12.72 18.32
C SER A 16 4.76 11.89 17.14
N ALA A 17 4.37 12.56 16.05
CA ALA A 17 4.26 11.91 14.75
C ALA A 17 5.62 11.30 14.45
N VAL A 18 5.69 9.98 14.49
CA VAL A 18 6.88 9.24 14.09
C VAL A 18 7.04 9.52 12.61
N SER A 19 8.06 10.30 12.26
CA SER A 19 8.35 10.67 10.87
C SER A 19 8.62 9.40 10.06
N SER A 20 7.80 9.11 9.06
CA SER A 20 7.87 7.98 8.11
C SER A 20 9.14 7.92 7.24
N ALA A 21 10.18 8.68 7.58
CA ALA A 21 11.28 9.03 6.68
C ALA A 21 12.50 8.08 6.72
N THR A 22 12.45 6.93 7.43
CA THR A 22 13.66 6.06 7.59
C THR A 22 13.43 4.57 7.36
N THR A 23 12.23 4.10 7.04
CA THR A 23 11.96 2.66 6.87
C THR A 23 12.17 2.14 5.46
N CYS A 24 12.40 3.03 4.49
CA CYS A 24 12.29 2.70 3.08
C CYS A 24 13.37 3.39 2.23
N ASN A 25 14.07 2.62 1.40
CA ASN A 25 14.92 3.16 0.33
C ASN A 25 14.23 2.95 -1.04
N ASP A 26 14.46 3.88 -1.98
CA ASP A 26 13.99 3.75 -3.36
C ASP A 26 14.53 2.44 -3.98
N ALA A 27 13.65 1.52 -4.38
CA ALA A 27 14.08 0.25 -4.97
C ALA A 27 14.77 0.45 -6.33
N THR A 28 14.48 1.58 -7.01
CA THR A 28 15.19 2.01 -8.22
C THR A 28 16.67 2.32 -7.94
N ARG A 29 17.04 2.61 -6.67
CA ARG A 29 18.41 2.80 -6.19
C ARG A 29 19.08 1.54 -5.62
N VAL A 30 18.37 0.40 -5.51
CA VAL A 30 18.96 -0.90 -5.13
C VAL A 30 19.77 -1.52 -6.30
N GLN A 31 20.26 -0.68 -7.21
CA GLN A 31 21.27 -1.03 -8.21
C GLN A 31 22.63 -1.42 -7.62
N GLN A 32 22.83 -1.27 -6.30
CA GLN A 32 24.03 -1.79 -5.63
C GLN A 32 23.87 -3.25 -5.16
N ASN A 33 22.64 -3.79 -5.15
CA ASN A 33 22.32 -5.21 -4.90
C ASN A 33 21.24 -5.72 -5.88
N LYS A 34 21.54 -5.55 -7.19
CA LYS A 34 21.00 -6.25 -8.37
C LYS A 34 19.59 -6.84 -8.21
N VAL A 35 18.55 -6.03 -8.42
CA VAL A 35 17.29 -6.47 -9.04
C VAL A 35 17.08 -5.49 -10.17
N THR A 36 17.23 -5.94 -11.41
CA THR A 36 17.26 -5.06 -12.57
C THR A 36 16.29 -5.62 -13.57
N ILE A 37 15.18 -4.90 -13.77
CA ILE A 37 14.06 -5.15 -14.69
C ILE A 37 12.87 -5.82 -14.01
N PHE A 38 11.84 -5.01 -13.84
CA PHE A 38 10.49 -5.43 -13.56
C PHE A 38 9.67 -5.22 -14.85
N ASN A 39 9.27 -6.29 -15.51
CA ASN A 39 8.22 -6.17 -16.52
C ASN A 39 6.89 -6.42 -15.82
N PHE A 40 5.91 -5.58 -16.07
CA PHE A 40 4.58 -5.73 -15.49
C PHE A 40 3.55 -5.85 -16.60
N THR A 41 2.48 -6.56 -16.34
CA THR A 41 1.41 -6.78 -17.32
C THR A 41 0.12 -6.18 -16.79
N ASP A 42 -0.47 -5.21 -17.50
CA ASP A 42 -1.78 -4.66 -17.08
C ASP A 42 -2.92 -5.66 -17.27
N VAL A 43 -4.12 -5.22 -16.88
CA VAL A 43 -5.38 -5.91 -17.15
C VAL A 43 -5.69 -6.13 -18.64
N ASN A 44 -5.03 -5.40 -19.55
CA ASN A 44 -5.19 -5.56 -21.00
C ASN A 44 -4.12 -6.49 -21.60
N ASN A 45 -3.35 -7.17 -20.75
CA ASN A 45 -2.25 -8.04 -21.14
C ASN A 45 -1.11 -7.30 -21.87
N GLN A 46 -1.00 -5.98 -21.67
CA GLN A 46 0.09 -5.18 -22.22
C GLN A 46 1.27 -5.19 -21.27
N THR A 47 2.46 -5.42 -21.82
CA THR A 47 3.71 -5.41 -21.04
C THR A 47 4.25 -3.98 -20.93
N PHE A 48 4.43 -3.51 -19.70
CA PHE A 48 5.02 -2.20 -19.40
C PHE A 48 6.54 -2.35 -19.31
N ILE A 49 7.23 -1.70 -20.24
CA ILE A 49 8.68 -1.52 -20.20
C ILE A 49 8.92 -0.07 -19.80
N ASN A 50 8.91 0.22 -18.49
CA ASN A 50 9.37 1.47 -17.88
C ASN A 50 8.70 2.79 -18.37
N PRO A 51 8.10 3.62 -17.49
CA PRO A 51 8.13 3.51 -16.04
C PRO A 51 7.03 2.58 -15.53
N SER A 52 7.48 1.70 -14.66
CA SER A 52 6.67 0.87 -13.80
C SER A 52 7.37 0.81 -12.45
N PRO A 53 6.68 0.53 -11.35
CA PRO A 53 5.43 1.11 -10.81
C PRO A 53 5.49 2.65 -10.58
N LEU A 54 4.45 3.24 -9.96
CA LEU A 54 4.43 4.65 -9.52
C LEU A 54 5.42 4.89 -8.36
N VAL A 55 5.45 3.98 -7.37
CA VAL A 55 6.35 4.03 -6.22
C VAL A 55 6.91 2.63 -5.96
N THR A 56 8.19 2.57 -5.60
CA THR A 56 8.83 1.35 -5.09
C THR A 56 9.47 1.61 -3.74
N CYS A 57 9.48 0.58 -2.90
CA CYS A 57 10.16 0.61 -1.61
C CYS A 57 10.95 -0.67 -1.37
N PHE A 58 12.16 -0.51 -0.83
CA PHE A 58 12.98 -1.59 -0.28
C PHE A 58 13.11 -1.42 1.24
N SER A 59 12.66 -2.43 1.99
CA SER A 59 12.88 -2.55 3.43
C SER A 59 14.02 -3.53 3.69
N SER A 60 15.13 -3.05 4.25
CA SER A 60 16.29 -3.89 4.63
C SER A 60 16.07 -4.74 5.88
N ASP A 61 14.97 -4.47 6.58
CA ASP A 61 14.59 -5.23 7.76
C ASP A 61 13.63 -6.34 7.36
N ASN A 62 13.79 -7.50 7.98
CA ASN A 62 12.83 -8.59 7.87
C ASN A 62 11.53 -8.14 8.56
N VAL A 63 10.57 -7.69 7.77
CA VAL A 63 9.28 -7.21 8.27
C VAL A 63 8.60 -8.38 8.96
N ALA A 64 8.43 -8.26 10.28
CA ALA A 64 7.81 -9.28 11.12
C ALA A 64 6.68 -8.64 11.92
N PRO A 65 5.51 -9.29 12.01
CA PRO A 65 5.22 -10.64 11.52
C PRO A 65 4.99 -10.72 10.00
N GLN A 66 5.19 -11.92 9.44
CA GLN A 66 5.05 -12.19 8.00
C GLN A 66 3.59 -12.57 7.60
N ALA A 67 2.60 -12.32 8.46
CA ALA A 67 1.21 -12.55 8.07
C ALA A 67 0.79 -11.51 7.03
N ALA A 68 -0.15 -11.87 6.16
CA ALA A 68 -0.52 -10.99 5.04
C ALA A 68 -1.15 -9.66 5.49
N GLU A 69 -1.87 -9.65 6.61
CA GLU A 69 -2.43 -8.43 7.21
C GLU A 69 -1.32 -7.51 7.74
N ASP A 70 -0.34 -8.05 8.46
CA ASP A 70 0.80 -7.28 8.98
C ASP A 70 1.61 -6.61 7.87
N ILE A 71 1.86 -7.35 6.78
CA ILE A 71 2.55 -6.82 5.60
C ILE A 71 1.72 -5.74 4.89
N GLY A 72 0.39 -5.90 4.85
CA GLY A 72 -0.53 -4.88 4.33
C GLY A 72 -0.43 -3.58 5.14
N ASN A 73 -0.57 -3.69 6.46
CA ASN A 73 -0.45 -2.56 7.40
C ASN A 73 0.92 -1.87 7.32
N TYR A 74 2.00 -2.62 7.09
CA TYR A 74 3.32 -2.05 6.90
C TYR A 74 3.42 -1.28 5.58
N MET A 75 2.87 -1.84 4.50
CA MET A 75 2.86 -1.21 3.18
C MET A 75 1.99 0.07 3.15
N GLU A 76 0.89 0.10 3.90
CA GLU A 76 0.07 1.30 4.13
C GLU A 76 0.90 2.42 4.75
N GLN A 77 1.70 2.11 5.78
CA GLN A 77 2.60 3.08 6.41
C GLN A 77 3.72 3.54 5.47
N VAL A 78 4.29 2.61 4.70
CA VAL A 78 5.39 2.90 3.75
C VAL A 78 4.92 3.82 2.62
N PHE A 79 3.72 3.64 2.12
CA PHE A 79 3.16 4.44 1.03
C PHE A 79 2.24 5.58 1.48
N ASP A 80 2.12 5.80 2.79
CA ASP A 80 1.26 6.84 3.40
C ASP A 80 -0.19 6.76 2.89
N LEU A 81 -0.75 5.55 2.89
CA LEU A 81 -2.11 5.30 2.42
C LEU A 81 -3.14 5.71 3.48
N ASP A 82 -4.25 6.30 3.03
CA ASP A 82 -5.38 6.72 3.87
C ASP A 82 -6.54 5.70 3.86
N PHE A 83 -6.27 4.47 3.43
CA PHE A 83 -7.21 3.36 3.37
C PHE A 83 -6.50 2.02 3.65
N ASP A 84 -7.28 1.05 4.11
CA ASP A 84 -6.82 -0.30 4.35
C ASP A 84 -6.63 -1.06 3.01
N LEU A 85 -5.59 -1.88 2.95
CA LEU A 85 -5.31 -2.77 1.83
C LEU A 85 -6.06 -4.09 1.98
N ASN A 86 -6.78 -4.49 0.92
CA ASN A 86 -7.44 -5.78 0.86
C ASN A 86 -6.54 -6.81 0.16
N LEU A 87 -6.21 -7.89 0.87
CA LEU A 87 -5.48 -9.02 0.30
C LEU A 87 -6.31 -9.65 -0.82
N LEU A 88 -5.72 -9.77 -2.00
CA LEU A 88 -6.31 -10.48 -3.14
C LEU A 88 -5.74 -11.89 -3.25
N GLN A 89 -4.42 -12.02 -3.20
CA GLN A 89 -3.75 -13.29 -3.37
C GLN A 89 -2.42 -13.32 -2.60
N GLN A 90 -2.07 -14.50 -2.10
CA GLN A 90 -0.77 -14.79 -1.51
C GLN A 90 -0.31 -16.17 -1.98
N ALA A 91 0.99 -16.33 -2.21
CA ALA A 91 1.56 -17.66 -2.31
C ALA A 91 2.96 -17.75 -1.69
N ASN A 92 3.24 -18.90 -1.07
CA ASN A 92 4.59 -19.30 -0.71
C ASN A 92 5.29 -19.85 -1.95
N ILE A 93 6.43 -19.27 -2.28
CA ILE A 93 7.27 -19.68 -3.42
C ILE A 93 8.22 -20.77 -2.88
N THR A 94 7.66 -21.92 -2.47
CA THR A 94 8.42 -23.05 -1.91
C THR A 94 8.23 -24.36 -2.68
N THR A 95 7.63 -24.31 -3.87
CA THR A 95 7.15 -25.53 -4.57
C THR A 95 7.72 -25.76 -5.97
N GLN A 96 8.81 -25.10 -6.38
CA GLN A 96 9.30 -25.22 -7.77
C GLN A 96 10.80 -25.52 -7.93
N ASN A 97 11.49 -26.11 -6.93
CA ASN A 97 12.95 -26.36 -7.04
C ASN A 97 13.74 -25.10 -7.48
N GLU A 98 13.24 -23.90 -7.16
CA GLU A 98 13.97 -22.68 -7.40
C GLU A 98 15.00 -22.58 -6.28
N GLY A 99 16.19 -23.08 -6.61
CA GLY A 99 17.39 -22.81 -5.84
C GLY A 99 17.49 -21.31 -5.55
N GLN A 100 18.30 -20.98 -4.56
CA GLN A 100 18.59 -19.64 -4.07
C GLN A 100 19.24 -18.71 -5.14
N GLY A 101 18.65 -18.58 -6.33
CA GLY A 101 19.24 -17.91 -7.50
C GLY A 101 18.54 -18.24 -8.84
N SER A 102 17.22 -18.29 -8.92
CA SER A 102 16.55 -18.19 -10.23
C SER A 102 16.61 -16.71 -10.68
N ASP A 103 17.50 -16.40 -11.62
CA ASP A 103 17.67 -15.06 -12.20
C ASP A 103 16.38 -14.49 -12.83
N LEU A 104 15.30 -15.26 -12.89
CA LEU A 104 14.02 -14.93 -13.50
C LEU A 104 12.88 -15.53 -12.68
N PHE A 105 11.92 -14.68 -12.30
CA PHE A 105 10.65 -15.10 -11.71
C PHE A 105 9.50 -14.46 -12.50
N THR A 106 8.50 -15.25 -12.92
CA THR A 106 7.38 -14.73 -13.72
C THR A 106 6.06 -15.28 -13.21
N ILE A 107 5.10 -14.38 -13.00
CA ILE A 107 3.71 -14.71 -12.70
C ILE A 107 2.79 -13.93 -13.63
N SER A 108 1.75 -14.58 -14.13
CA SER A 108 0.65 -13.97 -14.87
C SER A 108 -0.70 -14.58 -14.45
N GLY A 109 -1.80 -13.97 -14.89
CA GLY A 109 -3.15 -14.46 -14.61
C GLY A 109 -3.63 -14.22 -13.19
N LEU A 110 -3.06 -13.24 -12.50
CA LEU A 110 -3.50 -12.82 -11.17
C LEU A 110 -4.77 -11.97 -11.26
N ALA A 111 -5.54 -11.94 -10.15
CA ALA A 111 -6.57 -10.92 -9.97
C ALA A 111 -5.94 -9.53 -10.05
N ALA A 112 -6.62 -8.58 -10.69
CA ALA A 112 -6.09 -7.22 -10.89
C ALA A 112 -5.76 -6.53 -9.55
N PHE A 113 -4.52 -6.06 -9.39
CA PHE A 113 -4.02 -5.50 -8.14
C PHE A 113 -3.23 -4.20 -8.36
N ASN A 114 -3.17 -3.35 -7.32
CA ASN A 114 -2.44 -2.09 -7.32
C ASN A 114 -1.21 -2.10 -6.40
N TYR A 115 -1.12 -3.09 -5.52
CA TYR A 115 -0.07 -3.16 -4.51
C TYR A 115 0.52 -4.56 -4.49
N LEU A 116 1.84 -4.63 -4.41
CA LEU A 116 2.58 -5.89 -4.41
C LEU A 116 3.64 -5.83 -3.32
N ALA A 117 3.66 -6.86 -2.48
CA ALA A 117 4.75 -7.16 -1.56
C ALA A 117 5.47 -8.44 -1.98
N LEU A 118 6.80 -8.43 -1.97
CA LEU A 118 7.65 -9.56 -2.32
C LEU A 118 8.72 -9.78 -1.25
N HIS A 119 8.66 -10.96 -0.62
CA HIS A 119 9.65 -11.36 0.37
C HIS A 119 10.89 -11.90 -0.33
N TYR A 120 11.99 -11.14 -0.25
CA TYR A 120 13.21 -11.31 -1.02
C TYR A 120 14.43 -11.43 -0.10
N GLY A 121 14.95 -12.65 0.05
CA GLY A 121 16.01 -12.94 1.02
C GLY A 121 15.54 -12.68 2.46
N SER A 122 16.12 -11.67 3.09
CA SER A 122 15.73 -11.18 4.43
C SER A 122 15.03 -9.82 4.40
N ASN A 123 14.62 -9.38 3.20
CA ASN A 123 14.10 -8.05 2.92
C ASN A 123 12.68 -8.16 2.34
N GLU A 124 11.98 -7.02 2.31
CA GLU A 124 10.71 -6.87 1.61
C GLU A 124 10.80 -5.80 0.52
N LEU A 125 10.22 -6.11 -0.64
CA LEU A 125 10.03 -5.16 -1.74
C LEU A 125 8.55 -4.81 -1.84
N PHE A 126 8.24 -3.53 -1.86
CA PHE A 126 6.88 -3.03 -2.07
C PHE A 126 6.77 -2.24 -3.38
N PHE A 127 5.64 -2.41 -4.07
CA PHE A 127 5.33 -1.72 -5.32
C PHE A 127 3.92 -1.16 -5.28
N GLN A 128 3.73 0.06 -5.79
CA GLN A 128 2.43 0.69 -5.96
C GLN A 128 2.19 1.08 -7.43
N PHE A 129 1.14 0.55 -8.04
CA PHE A 129 0.78 0.81 -9.43
C PHE A 129 -0.41 1.78 -9.51
N SER A 130 -0.30 2.81 -10.35
CA SER A 130 -1.41 3.73 -10.65
C SER A 130 -2.53 3.04 -11.43
N THR A 131 -2.18 2.07 -12.28
CA THR A 131 -3.11 1.23 -13.03
C THR A 131 -3.00 -0.20 -12.52
N PRO A 132 -4.13 -0.92 -12.26
CA PRO A 132 -4.08 -2.30 -11.83
C PRO A 132 -3.34 -3.20 -12.83
N ILE A 133 -2.56 -4.15 -12.31
CA ILE A 133 -1.81 -5.13 -13.09
C ILE A 133 -2.26 -6.56 -12.76
N THR A 134 -1.96 -7.51 -13.64
CA THR A 134 -2.36 -8.93 -13.54
C THR A 134 -1.18 -9.90 -13.58
N GLY A 135 0.04 -9.37 -13.69
CA GLY A 135 1.25 -10.16 -13.77
C GLY A 135 2.50 -9.31 -13.65
N PHE A 136 3.59 -9.98 -13.32
CA PHE A 136 4.91 -9.39 -13.22
C PHE A 136 6.00 -10.42 -13.49
N THR A 137 7.11 -9.92 -14.01
CA THR A 137 8.36 -10.64 -14.20
C THR A 137 9.47 -9.88 -13.51
N LEU A 138 10.21 -10.56 -12.64
CA LEU A 138 11.43 -10.08 -12.02
C LEU A 138 12.62 -10.74 -12.69
N THR A 139 13.67 -9.98 -12.98
CA THR A 139 14.93 -10.56 -13.44
C THR A 139 16.14 -10.07 -12.63
N ASN A 140 17.26 -10.78 -12.82
CA ASN A 140 18.52 -10.56 -12.15
C ASN A 140 18.41 -10.66 -10.62
N LEU A 141 17.61 -11.61 -10.11
CA LEU A 141 17.44 -11.82 -8.68
C LEU A 141 18.74 -12.39 -8.07
N THR A 142 19.29 -11.70 -7.08
CA THR A 142 20.49 -12.14 -6.35
C THR A 142 20.18 -12.89 -5.04
N ASN A 143 18.92 -12.93 -4.63
CA ASN A 143 18.42 -13.70 -3.49
C ASN A 143 17.15 -14.45 -3.88
N GLY A 144 16.77 -15.46 -3.09
CA GLY A 144 15.54 -16.20 -3.29
C GLY A 144 14.29 -15.38 -2.93
N LEU A 145 13.23 -15.56 -3.72
CA LEU A 145 11.88 -15.15 -3.34
C LEU A 145 11.22 -16.30 -2.58
N SER A 146 10.50 -15.99 -1.52
CA SER A 146 9.79 -17.02 -0.74
C SER A 146 8.31 -16.74 -0.56
N ASN A 147 7.87 -15.50 -0.76
CA ASN A 147 6.46 -15.14 -0.69
C ASN A 147 6.15 -13.95 -1.59
N TYR A 148 4.96 -13.93 -2.18
CA TYR A 148 4.38 -12.72 -2.75
C TYR A 148 2.97 -12.51 -2.22
N ARG A 149 2.57 -11.24 -2.12
CA ARG A 149 1.23 -10.82 -1.69
C ARG A 149 0.75 -9.69 -2.59
N THR A 150 -0.45 -9.83 -3.12
CA THR A 150 -1.09 -8.79 -3.93
C THR A 150 -2.26 -8.19 -3.18
N TYR A 151 -2.39 -6.87 -3.27
CA TYR A 151 -3.46 -6.13 -2.63
C TYR A 151 -4.10 -5.14 -3.58
N THR A 152 -5.34 -4.81 -3.26
CA THR A 152 -6.04 -3.67 -3.84
C THR A 152 -6.35 -2.66 -2.75
N GLY A 153 -6.42 -1.39 -3.13
CA GLY A 153 -6.86 -0.35 -2.20
C GLY A 153 -8.29 -0.62 -1.77
N GLY A 154 -8.56 -0.55 -0.47
CA GLY A 154 -9.91 -0.41 0.04
C GLY A 154 -10.58 0.77 -0.63
N VAL A 155 -11.81 0.56 -1.10
CA VAL A 155 -12.66 1.70 -1.42
C VAL A 155 -12.83 2.47 -0.12
N ASN A 156 -12.28 3.67 -0.05
CA ASN A 156 -12.56 4.60 1.03
C ASN A 156 -14.05 4.94 0.90
N ALA A 157 -14.90 4.12 1.52
CA ALA A 157 -16.33 4.32 1.56
C ALA A 157 -16.53 5.51 2.49
N VAL A 158 -16.39 6.71 1.95
CA VAL A 158 -16.67 7.95 2.67
C VAL A 158 -18.03 7.74 3.32
N PRO A 159 -18.12 7.77 4.66
CA PRO A 159 -19.40 7.65 5.30
C PRO A 159 -20.31 8.72 4.68
N LEU A 160 -21.48 8.31 4.23
CA LEU A 160 -22.49 9.21 3.68
C LEU A 160 -23.27 10.05 4.72
N PRO A 161 -22.87 10.32 5.99
CA PRO A 161 -23.63 11.24 6.83
C PRO A 161 -23.79 12.61 6.19
N ALA A 162 -22.71 13.20 5.66
CA ALA A 162 -22.77 14.59 5.18
C ALA A 162 -23.53 14.75 3.86
N ALA A 163 -23.35 13.83 2.92
CA ALA A 163 -24.06 13.86 1.65
C ALA A 163 -25.57 13.66 1.84
N GLY A 164 -25.99 12.74 2.72
CA GLY A 164 -27.40 12.53 3.06
C GLY A 164 -28.08 13.80 3.61
N TRP A 165 -27.40 14.55 4.48
CA TRP A 165 -27.89 15.83 4.99
C TRP A 165 -27.94 16.93 3.93
N LEU A 166 -26.96 17.00 3.03
CA LEU A 166 -26.96 17.94 1.91
C LEU A 166 -28.11 17.64 0.94
N PHE A 167 -28.30 16.37 0.54
CA PHE A 167 -29.44 15.99 -0.28
C PHE A 167 -30.79 16.21 0.43
N GLY A 168 -30.86 15.94 1.73
CA GLY A 168 -32.06 16.19 2.54
C GLY A 168 -32.43 17.67 2.62
N SER A 169 -31.46 18.55 2.86
CA SER A 169 -31.67 20.00 2.95
C SER A 169 -32.09 20.62 1.62
N VAL A 170 -31.47 20.20 0.51
CA VAL A 170 -31.81 20.66 -0.84
C VAL A 170 -33.22 20.24 -1.24
N LEU A 171 -33.63 19.00 -0.93
CA LEU A 171 -34.97 18.52 -1.26
C LEU A 171 -36.06 19.26 -0.45
N ILE A 172 -35.84 19.51 0.83
CA ILE A 172 -36.75 20.30 1.67
C ILE A 172 -36.80 21.76 1.19
N GLY A 173 -35.66 22.35 0.84
CA GLY A 173 -35.58 23.70 0.27
C GLY A 173 -36.35 23.82 -1.05
N LEU A 174 -36.23 22.84 -1.94
CA LEU A 174 -36.94 22.79 -3.22
C LEU A 174 -38.46 22.63 -3.04
N MET A 175 -38.89 21.78 -2.09
CA MET A 175 -40.31 21.64 -1.74
C MET A 175 -40.89 22.93 -1.13
N GLY A 176 -40.08 23.68 -0.38
CA GLY A 176 -40.44 24.99 0.15
C GLY A 176 -40.65 26.05 -0.94
N LEU A 177 -39.82 26.04 -1.99
CA LEU A 177 -39.93 26.98 -3.12
C LEU A 177 -41.23 26.78 -3.90
N ARG A 178 -41.69 25.53 -4.06
CA ARG A 178 -42.94 25.19 -4.77
C ARG A 178 -44.19 25.81 -4.14
N ARG A 179 -44.17 26.07 -2.82
CA ARG A 179 -45.33 26.64 -2.10
C ARG A 179 -45.46 28.16 -2.24
N LYS A 180 -44.43 28.86 -2.73
CA LYS A 180 -44.48 30.32 -2.95
C LYS A 180 -44.87 30.75 -4.37
N MET A 181 -45.02 29.79 -5.29
CA MET A 181 -45.40 30.05 -6.69
C MET A 181 -46.92 29.91 -6.96
N HIS A 182 -47.75 29.93 -5.91
CA HIS A 182 -49.20 29.88 -6.02
C HIS A 182 -49.84 31.01 -5.21
#